data_AF-A0A7D5M925-F1
#
_entry.id   AF-A0A7D5M925-F1
#
_cell.length_a   1.000
_cell.length_b   1.000
_cell.length_c   1.000
_cell.angle_alpha   90.00
_cell.angle_beta   90.00
_cell.angle_gamma   90.00
#
_symmetry.space_group_name_H-M   'P 1'
#
loop_
_entity.id
_entity.type
_entity.pdbx_description
1 polymer ?
#
loop_
_entity_poly.entity_id
_entity_poly.type
_entity_poly.pdbx_seq_one_letter_code
_entity_poly.pdbx_strand_id
1 'polypeptide(L)'
;MSTNAIHLAAVMSVLILFSAGSISHANAETIHMYVQKMPQHWQDKFGDVMTNATRYWEDKTPNLKFETAQYVDKSDFVVEWASQYGEGKLGYYSTDIENAYGKPTMAITLGFFKDKKWHLASPEYVLQITKHEIGHALGLPHSVDPNDIMYPTIEDYESWLQDSEQDNQASGNVANWQSRSEKYQEMASEKILPLESKIDETQSLLNARTYEGNASNESLDNAWTSFWWAKKYLNSAEKMQTDGGAFVLESDYYESYIKFKSSYDYAKKAEQKILQIIEHIEKADSLAYDN
;
A
#
# COMPACT_ATOMS: atom_id res chain seq x y z
N MET A 1 16.09 80.01 -22.70
CA MET A 1 14.71 80.29 -22.25
C MET A 1 13.92 79.02 -22.47
N SER A 2 13.76 78.19 -21.42
CA SER A 2 12.53 78.07 -20.61
C SER A 2 11.54 77.11 -21.29
N THR A 3 10.95 76.06 -20.71
CA THR A 3 10.91 75.44 -19.37
C THR A 3 9.95 74.24 -19.50
N ASN A 4 10.22 73.21 -18.71
CA ASN A 4 9.29 72.36 -17.95
C ASN A 4 8.37 71.32 -18.61
N ALA A 5 8.46 70.14 -17.98
CA ALA A 5 7.67 68.93 -18.06
C ALA A 5 6.20 69.13 -17.65
N ILE A 6 5.38 68.09 -17.89
CA ILE A 6 4.54 67.43 -16.88
C ILE A 6 4.23 66.00 -17.37
N HIS A 7 4.44 65.05 -16.47
CA HIS A 7 4.01 63.65 -16.56
C HIS A 7 2.48 63.53 -16.54
N LEU A 8 1.91 62.57 -17.29
CA LEU A 8 0.70 61.88 -16.85
C LEU A 8 0.80 60.39 -17.24
N ALA A 9 0.94 59.53 -16.23
CA ALA A 9 0.84 58.09 -16.35
C ALA A 9 -0.64 57.70 -16.51
N ALA A 10 -0.98 56.93 -17.54
CA ALA A 10 -2.29 56.30 -17.68
C ALA A 10 -2.14 54.82 -17.36
N VAL A 11 -2.61 54.42 -16.17
CA VAL A 11 -2.82 53.04 -15.78
C VAL A 11 -4.12 52.58 -16.45
N MET A 12 -4.02 51.69 -17.45
CA MET A 12 -5.19 51.00 -18.00
C MET A 12 -5.59 49.87 -17.06
N SER A 13 -6.60 50.12 -16.23
CA SER A 13 -7.33 49.10 -15.49
C SER A 13 -8.14 48.25 -16.47
N VAL A 14 -7.78 46.97 -16.60
CA VAL A 14 -8.60 45.97 -17.29
C VAL A 14 -9.71 45.54 -16.35
N LEU A 15 -10.92 46.06 -16.59
CA LEU A 15 -12.17 45.55 -16.03
C LEU A 15 -12.49 44.21 -16.70
N ILE A 16 -12.22 43.10 -16.00
CA ILE A 16 -12.71 41.79 -16.40
C ILE A 16 -14.18 41.71 -15.95
N LEU A 17 -15.08 41.76 -16.93
CA LEU A 17 -16.50 41.51 -16.79
C LEU A 17 -16.73 40.09 -16.26
N PHE A 18 -17.37 39.98 -15.09
CA PHE A 18 -17.99 38.75 -14.63
C PHE A 18 -19.15 38.41 -15.57
N SER A 19 -18.90 37.55 -16.55
CA SER A 19 -19.96 36.79 -17.20
C SER A 19 -20.43 35.72 -16.20
N ALA A 20 -21.65 35.88 -15.70
CA ALA A 20 -22.39 34.84 -15.00
C ALA A 20 -22.57 33.64 -15.95
N GLY A 21 -21.63 32.69 -15.87
CA GLY A 21 -21.70 31.41 -16.55
C GLY A 21 -22.61 30.47 -15.77
N SER A 22 -23.72 30.12 -16.40
CA SER A 22 -24.48 28.86 -16.31
C SER A 22 -24.40 28.07 -14.99
N ILE A 23 -25.53 27.95 -14.31
CA ILE A 23 -25.79 26.91 -13.31
C ILE A 23 -25.49 25.56 -13.96
N SER A 24 -24.32 24.98 -13.65
CA SER A 24 -24.00 23.61 -13.98
C SER A 24 -25.06 22.73 -13.33
N HIS A 25 -25.81 21.98 -14.13
CA HIS A 25 -26.65 20.91 -13.60
C HIS A 25 -25.69 19.89 -13.01
N ALA A 26 -25.59 19.84 -11.68
CA ALA A 26 -24.86 18.80 -10.99
C ALA A 26 -25.49 17.46 -11.37
N ASN A 27 -24.85 16.72 -12.29
CA ASN A 27 -25.22 15.33 -12.53
C ASN A 27 -25.01 14.59 -11.21
N ALA A 28 -26.03 13.88 -10.74
CA ALA A 28 -25.89 12.98 -9.61
C ALA A 28 -24.89 11.89 -10.00
N GLU A 29 -23.78 11.80 -9.26
CA GLU A 29 -22.77 10.77 -9.47
C GLU A 29 -23.19 9.56 -8.65
N THR A 30 -23.72 8.54 -9.34
CA THR A 30 -24.09 7.26 -8.71
C THR A 30 -23.01 6.25 -9.01
N ILE A 31 -22.34 5.79 -7.95
CA ILE A 31 -21.27 4.80 -8.00
C ILE A 31 -21.86 3.42 -7.68
N HIS A 32 -21.65 2.49 -8.58
CA HIS A 32 -22.17 1.13 -8.51
C HIS A 32 -21.08 0.20 -8.00
N MET A 33 -21.34 -0.49 -6.88
CA MET A 33 -20.39 -1.41 -6.28
C MET A 33 -20.90 -2.84 -6.42
N TYR A 34 -20.07 -3.76 -6.85
CA TYR A 34 -20.37 -5.18 -6.65
C TYR A 34 -19.73 -5.62 -5.33
N VAL A 35 -20.56 -5.84 -4.30
CA VAL A 35 -20.09 -6.24 -2.98
C VAL A 35 -20.16 -7.75 -2.85
N GLN A 36 -19.02 -8.42 -2.66
CA GLN A 36 -19.02 -9.85 -2.39
C GLN A 36 -19.86 -10.18 -1.15
N LYS A 37 -20.52 -11.34 -1.20
CA LYS A 37 -21.31 -11.81 -0.06
C LYS A 37 -20.39 -12.07 1.13
N MET A 38 -20.65 -11.36 2.23
CA MET A 38 -19.96 -11.58 3.49
C MET A 38 -20.24 -13.00 4.02
N PRO A 39 -19.23 -13.72 4.54
CA PRO A 39 -19.46 -15.01 5.19
C PRO A 39 -20.46 -14.89 6.33
N GLN A 40 -21.41 -15.82 6.42
CA GLN A 40 -22.55 -15.70 7.35
C GLN A 40 -22.15 -15.52 8.82
N HIS A 41 -21.06 -16.17 9.25
CA HIS A 41 -20.55 -16.05 10.62
C HIS A 41 -19.93 -14.67 10.94
N TRP A 42 -19.68 -13.84 9.93
CA TRP A 42 -19.22 -12.46 10.07
C TRP A 42 -20.34 -11.42 9.93
N GLN A 43 -21.49 -11.82 9.38
CA GLN A 43 -22.59 -10.92 9.07
C GLN A 43 -23.09 -10.15 10.30
N ASP A 44 -23.24 -10.83 11.44
CA ASP A 44 -23.74 -10.22 12.67
C ASP A 44 -22.80 -9.14 13.22
N LYS A 45 -21.51 -9.21 12.89
CA LYS A 45 -20.48 -8.32 13.41
C LYS A 45 -20.10 -7.20 12.44
N PHE A 46 -20.10 -7.47 11.13
CA PHE A 46 -19.59 -6.54 10.11
C PHE A 46 -20.61 -6.19 9.02
N GLY A 47 -21.83 -6.74 9.08
CA GLY A 47 -22.83 -6.61 8.01
C GLY A 47 -23.20 -5.17 7.64
N ASP A 48 -23.11 -4.24 8.59
CA ASP A 48 -23.47 -2.83 8.38
C ASP A 48 -22.29 -1.95 7.96
N VAL A 49 -21.06 -2.49 7.92
CA VAL A 49 -19.83 -1.71 7.64
C VAL A 49 -19.93 -0.96 6.33
N MET A 50 -20.30 -1.65 5.24
CA MET A 50 -20.35 -1.05 3.90
C MET A 50 -21.42 0.05 3.82
N THR A 51 -22.60 -0.22 4.38
CA THR A 51 -23.71 0.75 4.43
C THR A 51 -23.31 2.00 5.21
N ASN A 52 -22.62 1.85 6.33
CA ASN A 52 -22.19 2.98 7.14
C ASN A 52 -21.04 3.77 6.51
N ALA A 53 -20.11 3.09 5.83
CA ALA A 53 -18.99 3.72 5.14
C ALA A 53 -19.41 4.52 3.92
N THR A 54 -20.34 3.98 3.12
CA THR A 54 -20.91 4.68 1.96
C THR A 54 -21.72 5.90 2.40
N ARG A 55 -22.59 5.75 3.41
CA ARG A 55 -23.37 6.86 3.97
C ARG A 55 -22.49 8.02 4.45
N TYR A 56 -21.34 7.73 5.06
CA TYR A 56 -20.38 8.75 5.47
C TYR A 56 -19.96 9.67 4.30
N TRP A 57 -19.71 9.09 3.11
CA TRP A 57 -19.33 9.85 1.93
C TRP A 57 -20.53 10.53 1.26
N GLU A 58 -21.69 9.89 1.21
CA GLU A 58 -22.91 10.52 0.70
C GLU A 58 -23.33 11.76 1.52
N ASP A 59 -23.17 11.71 2.84
CA ASP A 59 -23.50 12.82 3.74
C ASP A 59 -22.54 14.01 3.56
N LYS A 60 -21.30 13.75 3.11
CA LYS A 60 -20.25 14.76 2.91
C LYS A 60 -20.20 15.32 1.50
N THR A 61 -20.67 14.57 0.52
CA THR A 61 -20.56 14.93 -0.91
C THR A 61 -21.94 15.08 -1.52
N PRO A 62 -22.44 16.31 -1.73
CA PRO A 62 -23.74 16.55 -2.33
C PRO A 62 -23.88 15.85 -3.69
N ASN A 63 -25.00 15.16 -3.88
CA ASN A 63 -25.35 14.40 -5.09
C ASN A 63 -24.53 13.13 -5.35
N LEU A 64 -23.65 12.71 -4.43
CA LEU A 64 -23.02 11.39 -4.45
C LEU A 64 -24.01 10.34 -3.92
N LYS A 65 -24.12 9.22 -4.64
CA LYS A 65 -24.89 8.05 -4.24
C LYS A 65 -24.09 6.79 -4.50
N PHE A 66 -24.23 5.81 -3.60
CA PHE A 66 -23.70 4.47 -3.79
C PHE A 66 -24.86 3.47 -3.95
N GLU A 67 -24.75 2.62 -4.95
CA GLU A 67 -25.70 1.53 -5.19
C GLU A 67 -24.97 0.20 -5.30
N THR A 68 -25.56 -0.87 -4.78
CA THR A 68 -25.00 -2.22 -4.95
C THR A 68 -25.50 -2.83 -6.25
N ALA A 69 -24.58 -3.10 -7.17
CA ALA A 69 -24.85 -3.79 -8.42
C ALA A 69 -25.03 -5.30 -8.18
N GLN A 70 -25.99 -5.90 -8.89
CA GLN A 70 -26.21 -7.35 -8.84
C GLN A 70 -25.10 -8.14 -9.58
N TYR A 71 -24.46 -7.52 -10.57
CA TYR A 71 -23.46 -8.16 -11.43
C TYR A 71 -22.22 -7.29 -11.55
N VAL A 72 -21.04 -7.92 -11.62
CA VAL A 72 -19.72 -7.27 -11.71
C VAL A 72 -19.62 -6.34 -12.94
N ASP A 73 -20.22 -6.72 -14.07
CA ASP A 73 -20.16 -5.91 -15.30
C ASP A 73 -20.90 -4.56 -15.16
N LYS A 74 -21.84 -4.47 -14.20
CA LYS A 74 -22.60 -3.26 -13.87
C LYS A 74 -22.00 -2.43 -12.73
N SER A 75 -20.90 -2.88 -12.14
CA SER A 75 -20.19 -2.13 -11.12
C SER A 75 -19.04 -1.30 -11.68
N ASP A 76 -18.75 -0.20 -11.00
CA ASP A 76 -17.56 0.62 -11.17
C ASP A 76 -16.35 -0.05 -10.50
N PHE A 77 -16.55 -0.66 -9.33
CA PHE A 77 -15.52 -1.47 -8.66
C PHE A 77 -16.12 -2.62 -7.84
N VAL A 78 -15.26 -3.59 -7.51
CA VAL A 78 -15.61 -4.80 -6.75
C VAL A 78 -15.10 -4.67 -5.32
N VAL A 79 -15.94 -5.02 -4.34
CA VAL A 79 -15.54 -5.11 -2.93
C VAL A 79 -15.38 -6.55 -2.52
N GLU A 80 -14.23 -6.86 -1.92
CA GLU A 80 -13.87 -8.20 -1.47
C GLU A 80 -13.65 -8.23 0.05
N TRP A 81 -14.16 -9.27 0.70
CA TRP A 81 -13.90 -9.51 2.12
C TRP A 81 -12.77 -10.53 2.27
N ALA A 82 -11.68 -10.12 2.91
CA ALA A 82 -10.53 -10.98 3.14
C ALA A 82 -10.44 -11.39 4.63
N SER A 83 -10.02 -12.62 4.90
CA SER A 83 -9.57 -13.00 6.26
C SER A 83 -8.22 -12.36 6.60
N GLN A 84 -7.38 -12.15 5.57
CA GLN A 84 -6.14 -11.38 5.56
C GLN A 84 -5.80 -11.04 4.10
N TYR A 85 -5.51 -9.77 3.80
CA TYR A 85 -5.01 -9.35 2.48
C TYR A 85 -3.51 -9.07 2.52
N GLY A 86 -2.75 -9.69 1.62
CA GLY A 86 -1.30 -9.47 1.46
C GLY A 86 -0.48 -9.61 2.76
N GLU A 87 0.54 -8.77 2.91
CA GLU A 87 1.45 -8.74 4.07
C GLU A 87 0.85 -8.12 5.34
N GLY A 88 -0.44 -8.38 5.61
CA GLY A 88 -1.14 -7.85 6.79
C GLY A 88 -1.84 -6.50 6.59
N LYS A 89 -2.07 -6.08 5.33
CA LYS A 89 -2.87 -4.88 5.04
C LYS A 89 -4.33 -5.11 5.42
N LEU A 90 -4.92 -4.12 6.07
CA LEU A 90 -6.29 -4.21 6.56
C LEU A 90 -7.34 -3.68 5.57
N GLY A 91 -6.91 -2.79 4.67
CA GLY A 91 -7.64 -2.35 3.50
C GLY A 91 -6.69 -2.21 2.32
N TYR A 92 -7.21 -2.32 1.11
CA TYR A 92 -6.48 -1.91 -0.09
C TYR A 92 -7.43 -1.68 -1.27
N TYR A 93 -7.41 -0.46 -1.79
CA TYR A 93 -7.98 -0.14 -3.10
C TYR A 93 -6.92 -0.29 -4.21
N SER A 94 -7.29 -1.00 -5.29
CA SER A 94 -6.48 -1.18 -6.48
C SER A 94 -7.22 -0.72 -7.72
N THR A 95 -6.57 0.12 -8.53
CA THR A 95 -7.04 0.51 -9.86
C THR A 95 -6.66 -0.49 -10.95
N ASP A 96 -5.92 -1.54 -10.61
CA ASP A 96 -5.52 -2.58 -11.55
C ASP A 96 -6.75 -3.33 -12.08
N ILE A 97 -6.88 -3.42 -13.40
CA ILE A 97 -7.96 -4.13 -14.08
C ILE A 97 -7.50 -5.46 -14.67
N GLU A 98 -6.22 -5.80 -14.60
CA GLU A 98 -5.66 -7.09 -15.02
C GLU A 98 -5.90 -8.18 -13.95
N ASN A 99 -7.12 -8.24 -13.44
CA ASN A 99 -7.57 -9.20 -12.43
C ASN A 99 -8.79 -10.00 -12.93
N ALA A 100 -9.26 -10.94 -12.12
CA ALA A 100 -10.36 -11.86 -12.48
C ALA A 100 -11.71 -11.15 -12.77
N TYR A 101 -11.90 -9.93 -12.29
CA TYR A 101 -13.12 -9.14 -12.49
C TYR A 101 -13.06 -8.19 -13.68
N GLY A 102 -11.86 -7.86 -14.17
CA GLY A 102 -11.68 -6.83 -15.18
C GLY A 102 -12.08 -5.43 -14.70
N LYS A 103 -12.02 -5.18 -13.39
CA LYS A 103 -12.50 -3.98 -12.69
C LYS A 103 -11.57 -3.63 -11.53
N PRO A 104 -11.47 -2.35 -11.10
CA PRO A 104 -10.84 -2.00 -9.84
C PRO A 104 -11.41 -2.81 -8.66
N THR A 105 -10.56 -3.09 -7.66
CA THR A 105 -10.93 -3.88 -6.49
C THR A 105 -10.64 -3.15 -5.20
N MET A 106 -11.50 -3.37 -4.20
CA MET A 106 -11.33 -2.90 -2.83
C MET A 106 -11.36 -4.11 -1.89
N ALA A 107 -10.19 -4.48 -1.37
CA ALA A 107 -10.08 -5.56 -0.40
C ALA A 107 -10.22 -4.99 1.02
N ILE A 108 -11.16 -5.53 1.80
CA ILE A 108 -11.36 -5.20 3.21
C ILE A 108 -11.09 -6.44 4.05
N THR A 109 -10.07 -6.36 4.89
CA THR A 109 -9.66 -7.47 5.76
C THR A 109 -10.40 -7.41 7.09
N LEU A 110 -10.94 -8.55 7.54
CA LEU A 110 -11.70 -8.65 8.80
C LEU A 110 -10.84 -9.02 10.02
N GLY A 111 -9.59 -9.43 9.82
CA GLY A 111 -8.69 -9.85 10.90
C GLY A 111 -7.22 -9.88 10.49
N PHE A 112 -6.34 -10.18 11.43
CA PHE A 112 -4.90 -10.13 11.21
C PHE A 112 -4.22 -11.23 12.02
N PHE A 113 -2.99 -11.58 11.63
CA PHE A 113 -2.16 -12.49 12.43
C PHE A 113 -1.21 -11.69 13.30
N LYS A 114 -1.20 -12.01 14.60
CA LYS A 114 -0.23 -11.52 15.59
C LYS A 114 0.28 -12.71 16.39
N ASP A 115 1.59 -12.79 16.61
CA ASP A 115 2.22 -13.90 17.36
C ASP A 115 1.79 -15.30 16.87
N LYS A 116 1.64 -15.46 15.56
CA LYS A 116 1.14 -16.68 14.88
C LYS A 116 -0.30 -17.08 15.26
N LYS A 117 -1.06 -16.18 15.88
CA LYS A 117 -2.48 -16.35 16.20
C LYS A 117 -3.31 -15.40 15.34
N TRP A 118 -4.47 -15.89 14.90
CA TRP A 118 -5.43 -15.07 14.17
C TRP A 118 -6.29 -14.28 15.15
N HIS A 119 -6.42 -12.99 14.90
CA HIS A 119 -7.18 -12.05 15.69
C HIS A 119 -8.19 -11.33 14.81
N LEU A 120 -9.36 -11.07 15.36
CA LEU A 120 -10.43 -10.40 14.67
C LEU A 120 -10.37 -8.89 14.92
N ALA A 121 -10.52 -8.10 13.87
CA ALA A 121 -10.60 -6.65 14.01
C ALA A 121 -11.90 -6.22 14.71
N SER A 122 -11.91 -5.03 15.31
CA SER A 122 -13.13 -4.43 15.83
C SER A 122 -14.00 -3.90 14.67
N PRO A 123 -15.34 -3.94 14.78
CA PRO A 123 -16.23 -3.39 13.74
C PRO A 123 -15.97 -1.90 13.48
N GLU A 124 -15.69 -1.14 14.53
CA GLU A 124 -15.40 0.29 14.46
C GLU A 124 -14.15 0.54 13.62
N TYR A 125 -13.12 -0.29 13.79
CA TYR A 125 -11.89 -0.15 13.03
C TYR A 125 -12.09 -0.53 11.56
N VAL A 126 -12.73 -1.68 11.28
CA VAL A 126 -13.06 -2.09 9.90
C VAL A 126 -13.91 -1.02 9.21
N LEU A 127 -14.80 -0.33 9.94
CA LEU A 127 -15.54 0.80 9.41
C LEU A 127 -14.64 1.99 9.04
N GLN A 128 -13.64 2.34 9.85
CA GLN A 128 -12.69 3.41 9.50
C GLN A 128 -11.85 3.05 8.25
N ILE A 129 -11.35 1.81 8.17
CA ILE A 129 -10.70 1.28 6.95
C ILE A 129 -11.61 1.48 5.75
N THR A 130 -12.84 0.99 5.85
CA THR A 130 -13.75 0.96 4.70
C THR A 130 -14.07 2.38 4.23
N LYS A 131 -14.21 3.35 5.14
CA LYS A 131 -14.35 4.76 4.74
C LYS A 131 -13.12 5.27 4.00
N HIS A 132 -11.92 4.96 4.51
CA HIS A 132 -10.65 5.35 3.89
C HIS A 132 -10.51 4.78 2.47
N GLU A 133 -10.72 3.48 2.30
CA GLU A 133 -10.60 2.82 1.00
C GLU A 133 -11.68 3.28 0.00
N ILE A 134 -12.91 3.60 0.47
CA ILE A 134 -13.91 4.23 -0.40
C ILE A 134 -13.44 5.61 -0.86
N GLY A 135 -12.71 6.35 -0.02
CA GLY A 135 -12.11 7.62 -0.45
C GLY A 135 -11.13 7.43 -1.61
N HIS A 136 -10.30 6.38 -1.58
CA HIS A 136 -9.47 6.02 -2.74
C HIS A 136 -10.30 5.59 -3.95
N ALA A 137 -11.41 4.87 -3.75
CA ALA A 137 -12.33 4.54 -4.83
C ALA A 137 -12.98 5.79 -5.47
N LEU A 138 -13.17 6.85 -4.69
CA LEU A 138 -13.59 8.19 -5.14
C LEU A 138 -12.45 9.01 -5.77
N GLY A 139 -11.23 8.47 -5.84
CA GLY A 139 -10.06 9.16 -6.38
C GLY A 139 -9.40 10.15 -5.42
N LEU A 140 -9.71 10.08 -4.12
CA LEU A 140 -9.06 10.92 -3.12
C LEU A 140 -7.67 10.35 -2.78
N PRO A 141 -6.61 11.19 -2.83
CA PRO A 141 -5.30 10.81 -2.34
C PRO A 141 -5.29 10.82 -0.80
N HIS A 142 -4.19 10.36 -0.22
CA HIS A 142 -3.95 10.50 1.21
C HIS A 142 -3.94 11.97 1.64
N SER A 143 -4.46 12.23 2.84
CA SER A 143 -4.44 13.54 3.49
C SER A 143 -3.26 13.64 4.46
N VAL A 144 -2.75 14.86 4.63
CA VAL A 144 -1.70 15.17 5.62
C VAL A 144 -2.26 15.64 6.97
N ASP A 145 -3.56 15.90 7.06
CA ASP A 145 -4.23 16.28 8.32
C ASP A 145 -4.58 15.01 9.13
N PRO A 146 -4.01 14.79 10.33
CA PRO A 146 -4.27 13.60 11.14
C PRO A 146 -5.74 13.40 11.55
N ASN A 147 -6.59 14.42 11.43
CA ASN A 147 -8.02 14.32 11.73
C ASN A 147 -8.88 13.98 10.50
N ASP A 148 -8.27 13.88 9.32
CA ASP A 148 -8.95 13.49 8.08
C ASP A 148 -9.09 11.96 8.01
N ILE A 149 -10.19 11.49 7.46
CA ILE A 149 -10.38 10.05 7.23
C ILE A 149 -9.40 9.50 6.19
N MET A 150 -8.94 10.36 5.28
CA MET A 150 -7.90 10.03 4.30
C MET A 150 -6.50 10.15 4.89
N TYR A 151 -6.36 10.51 6.18
CA TYR A 151 -5.08 10.41 6.83
C TYR A 151 -4.67 8.95 6.96
N PRO A 152 -3.44 8.62 6.59
CA PRO A 152 -3.02 7.24 6.56
C PRO A 152 -2.56 6.75 7.95
N THR A 153 -3.50 6.66 8.88
CA THR A 153 -3.28 6.10 10.24
C THR A 153 -3.18 4.59 10.24
N ILE A 154 -3.42 3.91 9.12
CA ILE A 154 -3.81 2.51 9.13
C ILE A 154 -2.87 1.60 8.33
N GLU A 155 -1.67 1.40 8.87
CA GLU A 155 -0.72 0.45 8.29
C GLU A 155 -0.63 -0.89 9.01
N ASP A 156 -0.89 -0.93 10.32
CA ASP A 156 -0.96 -2.16 11.10
C ASP A 156 -1.87 -2.00 12.33
N TYR A 157 -2.51 -3.09 12.75
CA TYR A 157 -3.46 -3.10 13.89
C TYR A 157 -2.80 -2.77 15.24
N GLU A 158 -1.50 -3.04 15.43
CA GLU A 158 -0.79 -2.74 16.67
C GLU A 158 -0.52 -1.24 16.84
N SER A 159 -0.17 -0.56 15.74
CA SER A 159 -0.05 0.89 15.66
C SER A 159 -1.39 1.57 15.94
N TRP A 160 -2.50 1.03 15.39
CA TRP A 160 -3.84 1.53 15.70
C TRP A 160 -4.29 1.27 17.15
N LEU A 161 -3.94 0.13 17.75
CA LEU A 161 -4.21 -0.11 19.17
C LEU A 161 -3.45 0.86 20.07
N GLN A 162 -2.20 1.19 19.76
CA GLN A 162 -1.44 2.19 20.51
C GLN A 162 -2.04 3.59 20.39
N ASP A 163 -2.50 3.97 19.19
CA ASP A 163 -3.12 5.27 18.96
C ASP A 163 -4.53 5.36 19.59
N SER A 164 -5.32 4.29 19.55
CA SER A 164 -6.68 4.25 20.13
C SER A 164 -6.69 4.11 21.67
N GLU A 165 -5.68 3.51 22.27
CA GLU A 165 -5.49 3.51 23.74
C GLU A 165 -4.95 4.87 24.26
N GLN A 166 -4.26 5.65 23.42
CA GLN A 166 -3.76 7.00 23.76
C GLN A 166 -4.79 8.12 23.57
N ASP A 167 -5.94 7.87 22.95
CA ASP A 167 -6.99 8.88 22.73
C ASP A 167 -7.70 9.36 24.03
N ASN A 168 -7.26 8.86 25.20
CA ASN A 168 -7.61 9.44 26.51
C ASN A 168 -6.57 10.44 27.06
N GLN A 169 -5.43 10.66 26.41
CA GLN A 169 -4.44 11.68 26.78
C GLN A 169 -3.63 12.17 25.56
N ALA A 170 -3.93 13.39 25.13
CA ALA A 170 -3.06 14.33 24.40
C ALA A 170 -2.87 14.16 22.87
N SER A 171 -3.63 15.00 22.16
CA SER A 171 -3.22 15.75 20.96
C SER A 171 -1.70 15.98 20.85
N GLY A 172 -1.09 15.52 19.76
CA GLY A 172 0.14 16.10 19.23
C GLY A 172 1.24 15.13 18.82
N ASN A 173 1.06 14.39 17.73
CA ASN A 173 2.17 14.00 16.85
C ASN A 173 1.62 13.86 15.42
N VAL A 174 1.66 14.95 14.66
CA VAL A 174 1.48 14.87 13.20
C VAL A 174 2.61 13.98 12.68
N ALA A 175 2.31 12.80 12.16
CA ALA A 175 3.37 11.96 11.58
C ALA A 175 4.03 12.73 10.42
N ASN A 176 5.34 13.00 10.55
CA ASN A 176 6.13 13.58 9.48
C ASN A 176 6.47 12.46 8.47
N TRP A 177 5.57 12.25 7.51
CA TRP A 177 5.70 11.22 6.48
C TRP A 177 6.93 11.41 5.61
N GLN A 178 7.35 12.65 5.36
CA GLN A 178 8.58 12.93 4.63
C GLN A 178 9.80 12.33 5.36
N SER A 179 9.95 12.60 6.65
CA SER A 179 11.07 12.05 7.43
C SER A 179 11.02 10.52 7.54
N ARG A 180 9.82 9.93 7.65
CA ARG A 180 9.65 8.46 7.66
C ARG A 180 10.02 7.84 6.31
N SER A 181 9.60 8.48 5.22
CA SER A 181 9.93 8.08 3.85
C SER A 181 11.44 8.11 3.62
N GLU A 182 12.09 9.23 3.91
CA GLU A 182 13.55 9.41 3.76
C GLU A 182 14.33 8.35 4.55
N LYS A 183 13.92 8.09 5.80
CA LYS A 183 14.53 7.04 6.63
C LYS A 183 14.46 5.66 5.97
N TYR A 184 13.29 5.25 5.49
CA TYR A 184 13.15 3.93 4.87
C TYR A 184 13.79 3.85 3.49
N GLN A 185 13.85 4.96 2.75
CA GLN A 185 14.60 5.05 1.50
C GLN A 185 16.08 4.73 1.74
N GLU A 186 16.68 5.33 2.77
CA GLU A 186 18.07 5.10 3.17
C GLU A 186 18.27 3.65 3.62
N MET A 187 17.46 3.18 4.58
CA MET A 187 17.56 1.81 5.10
C MET A 187 17.41 0.74 4.01
N ALA A 188 16.49 0.93 3.06
CA ALA A 188 16.31 0.05 1.93
C ALA A 188 17.50 0.09 0.98
N SER A 189 18.00 1.28 0.64
CA SER A 189 19.17 1.45 -0.22
C SER A 189 20.41 0.76 0.37
N GLU A 190 20.68 0.98 1.66
CA GLU A 190 21.78 0.33 2.38
C GLU A 190 21.70 -1.20 2.34
N LYS A 191 20.48 -1.76 2.32
CA LYS A 191 20.28 -3.21 2.24
C LYS A 191 20.35 -3.76 0.83
N ILE A 192 19.81 -3.06 -0.16
CA ILE A 192 19.80 -3.49 -1.56
C ILE A 192 21.21 -3.50 -2.14
N LEU A 193 21.99 -2.44 -1.92
CA LEU A 193 23.32 -2.26 -2.51
C LEU A 193 24.25 -3.49 -2.43
N PRO A 194 24.41 -4.17 -1.28
CA PRO A 194 25.26 -5.36 -1.20
C PRO A 194 24.61 -6.65 -1.72
N LEU A 195 23.29 -6.69 -1.93
CA LEU A 195 22.57 -7.94 -2.25
C LEU A 195 22.83 -8.42 -3.68
N GLU A 196 22.97 -7.51 -4.64
CA GLU A 196 23.30 -7.88 -6.03
C GLU A 196 24.59 -8.73 -6.09
N SER A 197 25.69 -8.23 -5.51
CA SER A 197 26.97 -8.95 -5.44
C SER A 197 26.84 -10.29 -4.73
N LYS A 198 26.13 -10.33 -3.59
CA LYS A 198 25.94 -11.58 -2.83
C LYS A 198 25.13 -12.61 -3.62
N ILE A 199 24.15 -12.18 -4.43
CA ILE A 199 23.40 -13.08 -5.31
C ILE A 199 24.31 -13.64 -6.40
N ASP A 200 25.14 -12.82 -7.03
CA ASP A 200 26.08 -13.28 -8.07
C ASP A 200 27.13 -14.25 -7.51
N GLU A 201 27.65 -13.96 -6.31
CA GLU A 201 28.58 -14.84 -5.59
C GLU A 201 27.93 -16.19 -5.26
N THR A 202 26.71 -16.18 -4.72
CA THR A 202 25.99 -17.43 -4.41
C THR A 202 25.60 -18.21 -5.66
N GLN A 203 25.25 -17.54 -6.76
CA GLN A 203 25.03 -18.22 -8.04
C GLN A 203 26.28 -18.95 -8.52
N SER A 204 27.43 -18.29 -8.41
CA SER A 204 28.73 -18.87 -8.79
C SER A 204 29.06 -20.09 -7.91
N LEU A 205 28.79 -20.01 -6.61
CA LEU A 205 28.98 -21.12 -5.66
C LEU A 205 28.08 -22.31 -5.99
N LEU A 206 26.82 -22.07 -6.37
CA LEU A 206 25.87 -23.12 -6.74
C LEU A 206 26.27 -23.80 -8.06
N ASN A 207 26.64 -23.02 -9.07
CA ASN A 207 27.06 -23.54 -10.37
C ASN A 207 28.34 -24.40 -10.30
N ALA A 208 29.21 -24.14 -9.31
CA ALA A 208 30.45 -24.89 -9.13
C ALA A 208 30.24 -26.27 -8.46
N ARG A 209 29.02 -26.61 -8.03
CA ARG A 209 28.74 -27.81 -7.24
C ARG A 209 28.00 -28.87 -8.05
N THR A 210 28.47 -30.10 -7.90
CA THR A 210 27.84 -31.31 -8.42
C THR A 210 28.11 -32.42 -7.42
N TYR A 211 27.09 -33.18 -7.04
CA TYR A 211 27.21 -34.29 -6.11
C TYR A 211 26.67 -35.58 -6.73
N GLU A 212 27.26 -36.72 -6.36
CA GLU A 212 26.78 -38.04 -6.79
C GLU A 212 25.70 -38.60 -5.85
N GLY A 213 25.66 -38.14 -4.60
CA GLY A 213 24.73 -38.63 -3.57
C GLY A 213 23.34 -38.00 -3.65
N ASN A 214 22.29 -38.81 -3.47
CA ASN A 214 20.91 -38.32 -3.49
C ASN A 214 20.64 -37.27 -2.39
N ALA A 215 21.17 -37.46 -1.18
CA ALA A 215 20.92 -36.56 -0.05
C ALA A 215 21.65 -35.20 -0.18
N SER A 216 22.86 -35.19 -0.75
CA SER A 216 23.59 -33.96 -1.05
C SER A 216 22.95 -33.20 -2.22
N ASN A 217 22.48 -33.91 -3.25
CA ASN A 217 21.69 -33.31 -4.34
C ASN A 217 20.37 -32.69 -3.85
N GLU A 218 19.63 -33.34 -2.94
CA GLU A 218 18.43 -32.74 -2.34
C GLU A 218 18.74 -31.44 -1.59
N SER A 219 19.89 -31.38 -0.90
CA SER A 219 20.32 -30.17 -0.20
C SER A 219 20.73 -29.08 -1.18
N LEU A 220 21.38 -29.44 -2.29
CA LEU A 220 21.69 -28.51 -3.39
C LEU A 220 20.42 -27.97 -4.09
N ASP A 221 19.39 -28.79 -4.29
CA ASP A 221 18.09 -28.37 -4.84
C ASP A 221 17.37 -27.37 -3.92
N ASN A 222 17.45 -27.58 -2.60
CA ASN A 222 16.95 -26.62 -1.61
C ASN A 222 17.74 -25.30 -1.66
N ALA A 223 19.05 -25.36 -1.91
CA ALA A 223 19.88 -24.18 -2.11
C ALA A 223 19.45 -23.40 -3.36
N TRP A 224 19.25 -24.08 -4.49
CA TRP A 224 18.70 -23.47 -5.72
C TRP A 224 17.31 -22.86 -5.50
N THR A 225 16.43 -23.54 -4.77
CA THR A 225 15.11 -23.01 -4.43
C THR A 225 15.22 -21.71 -3.64
N SER A 226 16.10 -21.66 -2.64
CA SER A 226 16.35 -20.44 -1.86
C SER A 226 16.95 -19.32 -2.73
N PHE A 227 17.83 -19.66 -3.68
CA PHE A 227 18.38 -18.71 -4.65
C PHE A 227 17.30 -18.05 -5.51
N TRP A 228 16.35 -18.84 -6.06
CA TRP A 228 15.24 -18.28 -6.83
C TRP A 228 14.38 -17.32 -6.01
N TRP A 229 14.12 -17.63 -4.74
CA TRP A 229 13.42 -16.72 -3.84
C TRP A 229 14.23 -15.46 -3.51
N ALA A 230 15.54 -15.58 -3.30
CA ALA A 230 16.41 -14.42 -3.06
C ALA A 230 16.34 -13.43 -4.23
N LYS A 231 16.48 -13.93 -5.48
CA LYS A 231 16.35 -13.10 -6.69
C LYS A 231 14.99 -12.45 -6.82
N LYS A 232 13.92 -13.21 -6.58
CA LYS A 232 12.55 -12.67 -6.63
C LYS A 232 12.37 -11.53 -5.62
N TYR A 233 12.86 -11.70 -4.40
CA TYR A 233 12.74 -10.67 -3.37
C TYR A 233 13.61 -9.44 -3.66
N LEU A 234 14.83 -9.61 -4.19
CA LEU A 234 15.65 -8.48 -4.63
C LEU A 234 14.94 -7.65 -5.70
N ASN A 235 14.42 -8.28 -6.75
CA ASN A 235 13.67 -7.59 -7.81
C ASN A 235 12.45 -6.85 -7.26
N SER A 236 11.71 -7.46 -6.32
CA SER A 236 10.60 -6.78 -5.64
C SER A 236 11.08 -5.59 -4.81
N ALA A 237 12.21 -5.69 -4.13
CA ALA A 237 12.79 -4.59 -3.36
C ALA A 237 13.14 -3.41 -4.27
N GLU A 238 13.88 -3.65 -5.36
CA GLU A 238 14.25 -2.62 -6.35
C GLU A 238 13.05 -1.95 -7.00
N LYS A 239 12.01 -2.73 -7.35
CA LYS A 239 10.76 -2.18 -7.87
C LYS A 239 10.11 -1.26 -6.86
N MET A 240 9.98 -1.69 -5.60
CA MET A 240 9.38 -0.86 -4.55
C MET A 240 10.25 0.38 -4.24
N GLN A 241 11.58 0.27 -4.34
CA GLN A 241 12.48 1.41 -4.21
C GLN A 241 12.22 2.45 -5.31
N THR A 242 12.02 1.99 -6.55
CA THR A 242 11.73 2.85 -7.70
C THR A 242 10.34 3.47 -7.59
N ASP A 243 9.32 2.66 -7.28
CA ASP A 243 7.94 3.11 -7.08
C ASP A 243 7.87 4.16 -5.96
N GLY A 244 8.60 3.97 -4.85
CA GLY A 244 8.67 4.96 -3.76
C GLY A 244 9.28 6.28 -4.21
N GLY A 245 10.35 6.23 -4.99
CA GLY A 245 10.96 7.42 -5.60
C GLY A 245 10.00 8.22 -6.48
N ALA A 246 9.08 7.55 -7.19
CA ALA A 246 8.06 8.24 -7.99
C ALA A 246 7.10 9.06 -7.10
N PHE A 247 6.64 8.49 -5.98
CA PHE A 247 5.78 9.20 -5.04
C PHE A 247 6.47 10.37 -4.33
N VAL A 248 7.79 10.29 -4.09
CA VAL A 248 8.57 11.46 -3.62
C VAL A 248 8.45 12.64 -4.58
N LEU A 249 8.53 12.39 -5.90
CA LEU A 249 8.44 13.44 -6.91
C LEU A 249 7.04 14.09 -6.93
N GLU A 250 6.02 13.34 -6.55
CA GLU A 250 4.63 13.80 -6.42
C GLU A 250 4.34 14.45 -5.05
N SER A 251 5.33 14.47 -4.15
CA SER A 251 5.19 14.87 -2.74
C SER A 251 4.18 14.02 -1.94
N ASP A 252 3.85 12.83 -2.42
CA ASP A 252 3.07 11.83 -1.68
C ASP A 252 4.00 11.01 -0.78
N TYR A 253 4.45 11.65 0.30
CA TYR A 253 5.44 11.06 1.20
C TYR A 253 4.92 9.85 1.97
N TYR A 254 3.61 9.67 2.07
CA TYR A 254 3.05 8.49 2.70
C TYR A 254 3.16 7.28 1.77
N GLU A 255 2.70 7.38 0.52
CA GLU A 255 2.85 6.29 -0.45
C GLU A 255 4.32 5.98 -0.67
N SER A 256 5.16 7.01 -0.77
CA SER A 256 6.61 6.86 -0.82
C SER A 256 7.14 6.04 0.36
N TYR A 257 6.73 6.35 1.60
CA TYR A 257 7.11 5.61 2.78
C TYR A 257 6.64 4.14 2.74
N ILE A 258 5.39 3.87 2.34
CA ILE A 258 4.85 2.51 2.16
C ILE A 258 5.74 1.70 1.20
N LYS A 259 6.11 2.30 0.07
CA LYS A 259 6.95 1.63 -0.93
C LYS A 259 8.37 1.41 -0.41
N PHE A 260 9.00 2.40 0.22
CA PHE A 260 10.34 2.23 0.78
C PHE A 260 10.39 1.23 1.94
N LYS A 261 9.34 1.19 2.79
CA LYS A 261 9.24 0.17 3.83
C LYS A 261 9.09 -1.23 3.22
N SER A 262 8.23 -1.39 2.21
CA SER A 262 8.08 -2.66 1.50
C SER A 262 9.39 -3.08 0.82
N SER A 263 10.11 -2.12 0.23
CA SER A 263 11.45 -2.31 -0.34
C SER A 263 12.43 -2.88 0.69
N TYR A 264 12.52 -2.25 1.87
CA TYR A 264 13.36 -2.72 2.97
C TYR A 264 12.97 -4.13 3.45
N ASP A 265 11.68 -4.41 3.61
CA ASP A 265 11.19 -5.72 4.07
C ASP A 265 11.49 -6.83 3.04
N TYR A 266 11.38 -6.55 1.73
CA TYR A 266 11.81 -7.50 0.69
C TYR A 266 13.32 -7.70 0.66
N ALA A 267 14.12 -6.63 0.83
CA ALA A 267 15.57 -6.75 0.91
C ALA A 267 16.01 -7.65 2.07
N LYS A 268 15.36 -7.54 3.23
CA LYS A 268 15.57 -8.47 4.36
C LYS A 268 15.22 -9.92 4.04
N LYS A 269 14.11 -10.16 3.33
CA LYS A 269 13.73 -11.52 2.90
C LYS A 269 14.75 -12.10 1.92
N ALA A 270 15.28 -11.28 1.02
CA ALA A 270 16.36 -11.68 0.12
C ALA A 270 17.63 -12.05 0.90
N GLU A 271 18.04 -11.23 1.87
CA GLU A 271 19.19 -11.51 2.74
C GLU A 271 19.04 -12.82 3.51
N GLN A 272 17.85 -13.06 4.09
CA GLN A 272 17.55 -14.32 4.78
C GLN A 272 17.65 -15.53 3.85
N LYS A 273 17.19 -15.39 2.60
CA LYS A 273 17.30 -16.45 1.61
C LYS A 273 18.75 -16.72 1.19
N ILE A 274 19.58 -15.69 1.10
CA ILE A 274 21.02 -15.83 0.85
C ILE A 274 21.69 -16.64 1.98
N LEU A 275 21.35 -16.37 3.24
CA LEU A 275 21.86 -17.16 4.36
C LEU A 275 21.43 -18.65 4.27
N GLN A 276 20.18 -18.91 3.90
CA GLN A 276 19.68 -20.28 3.70
C GLN A 276 20.39 -21.02 2.56
N ILE A 277 20.79 -20.32 1.49
CA ILE A 277 21.59 -20.91 0.41
C ILE A 277 22.91 -21.45 0.98
N ILE A 278 23.59 -20.64 1.81
CA ILE A 278 24.87 -21.01 2.43
C ILE A 278 24.69 -22.24 3.34
N GLU A 279 23.66 -22.23 4.19
CA GLU A 279 23.34 -23.37 5.07
C GLU A 279 23.07 -24.67 4.28
N HIS A 280 22.32 -24.57 3.17
CA HIS A 280 22.03 -25.72 2.32
C HIS A 280 23.26 -26.23 1.57
N ILE A 281 24.14 -25.32 1.14
CA ILE A 281 25.42 -25.66 0.54
C ILE A 281 26.32 -26.40 1.54
N GLU A 282 26.47 -25.88 2.77
CA GLU A 282 27.30 -26.51 3.80
C GLU A 282 26.78 -27.91 4.16
N LYS A 283 25.45 -28.07 4.23
CA LYS A 283 24.82 -29.37 4.42
C LYS A 283 25.05 -30.32 3.24
N ALA A 284 24.99 -29.83 2.01
CA ALA A 284 25.26 -30.64 0.82
C ALA A 284 26.72 -31.13 0.82
N ASP A 285 27.66 -30.24 1.16
CA ASP A 285 29.08 -30.55 1.30
C ASP A 285 29.30 -31.61 2.39
N SER A 286 28.71 -31.47 3.59
CA SER A 286 28.88 -32.47 4.66
C SER A 286 28.37 -33.86 4.27
N LEU A 287 27.20 -33.93 3.63
CA LEU A 287 26.59 -35.19 3.18
C LEU A 287 27.39 -35.86 2.05
N ALA A 288 28.18 -35.11 1.29
CA ALA A 288 29.00 -35.66 0.21
C ALA A 288 30.31 -36.28 0.72
N TYR A 289 30.86 -35.78 1.82
CA TYR A 289 32.17 -36.18 2.33
C TYR A 289 32.14 -37.05 3.62
N ASP A 290 30.96 -37.31 4.20
CA ASP A 290 30.76 -38.22 5.34
C ASP A 290 30.68 -39.72 4.96
N ASN A 291 31.31 -40.15 3.84
CA ASN A 291 31.45 -41.56 3.44
C ASN A 291 32.88 -42.07 3.57
#